data_AF-A0AA86K2Y5-F1
#
_entry.id   AF-A0AA86K2Y5-F1
#
_cell.length_a   1.000
_cell.length_b   1.000
_cell.length_c   1.000
_cell.angle_alpha   90.00
_cell.angle_beta   90.00
_cell.angle_gamma   90.00
#
_symmetry.space_group_name_H-M   'P 1'
#
loop_
_entity.id
_entity.type
_entity.pdbx_description
1 polymer ?
#
loop_
_entity_poly.entity_id
_entity_poly.type
_entity_poly.pdbx_seq_one_letter_code
_entity_poly.pdbx_strand_id
1 'polypeptide(L)'
;MNILICFIAIIILSLFIALFSTYIFRKNAWVIILIEIPMVLSSTLKDIIEIYPSGDIKYQLISYFINFSNKFYLRYLPLFIFTTIFIIYFKGKFKNLKSINKEHIVLRNDFSKYYFLGRWTEKIIDNAECIYTINLGSEIHAKIKGTKTIKINFLNTNPIGNPVEIAYKINDEDYIRDNVSNSPFIIDNLDKDKEYILKIVVSGNKDEDEVWNKEQGIAFTGIDIDVDGKIEPFTQNKKIGLFYGDSITAGCWLLDRNTPSQGYAAEANYVAKCCETLGCLNVRVSFSAAGVTKGGTGGVPKFIDFIDNMDSITKEKSQFPDFIVINMGTNDNDASMEEFQDELLKCVVRIQDKYSGVTIFLMLPFVNVRKAEIKKVVSMTENTVFIDTSEWNVQCIDGIHPNLEGSKVAGERLASEVLRYYGIEFFK
;
A
#
# COMPACT_ATOMS: atom_id res chain seq x y z
N MET A 1 -12.42 21.22 7.65
CA MET A 1 -11.42 20.51 8.48
C MET A 1 -11.18 21.18 9.84
N ASN A 2 -11.09 22.52 9.95
CA ASN A 2 -10.78 23.20 11.23
C ASN A 2 -11.90 23.20 12.30
N ILE A 3 -13.18 23.14 11.93
CA ILE A 3 -14.28 23.19 12.93
C ILE A 3 -14.38 21.89 13.74
N LEU A 4 -14.16 20.73 13.10
CA LEU A 4 -14.23 19.42 13.76
C LEU A 4 -13.07 19.24 14.76
N ILE A 5 -11.88 19.75 14.42
CA ILE A 5 -10.72 19.74 15.32
C ILE A 5 -10.96 20.64 16.52
N CYS A 6 -11.52 21.84 16.33
CA CYS A 6 -11.93 22.71 17.44
C CYS A 6 -13.00 22.06 18.33
N PHE A 7 -13.94 21.33 17.73
CA PHE A 7 -15.01 20.64 18.48
C PHE A 7 -14.44 19.50 19.34
N ILE A 8 -13.53 18.70 18.78
CA ILE A 8 -12.82 17.64 19.51
C ILE A 8 -11.94 18.22 20.63
N ALA A 9 -11.24 19.33 20.36
CA ALA A 9 -10.42 19.99 21.38
C ALA A 9 -11.26 20.52 22.56
N ILE A 10 -12.45 21.07 22.30
CA ILE A 10 -13.38 21.53 23.35
C ILE A 10 -13.92 20.36 24.17
N ILE A 11 -14.23 19.22 23.54
CA ILE A 11 -14.68 18.00 24.23
C ILE A 11 -13.56 17.45 25.13
N ILE A 12 -12.33 17.37 24.62
CA ILE A 12 -11.16 16.90 25.39
C ILE A 12 -10.90 17.83 26.58
N LEU A 13 -10.95 19.15 26.37
CA LEU A 13 -10.74 20.13 27.45
C LEU A 13 -11.84 20.05 28.51
N SER A 14 -13.09 19.83 28.11
CA SER A 14 -14.23 19.67 29.02
C SER A 14 -14.14 18.38 29.84
N LEU A 15 -13.69 17.28 29.23
CA LEU A 15 -13.41 16.01 29.91
C LEU A 15 -12.24 16.14 30.88
N PHE A 16 -11.19 16.87 30.50
CA PHE A 16 -10.04 17.11 31.36
C PHE A 16 -10.44 17.91 32.60
N ILE A 17 -11.23 18.98 32.44
CA ILE A 17 -11.75 19.79 33.56
C ILE A 17 -12.68 18.95 34.45
N ALA A 18 -13.53 18.10 33.88
CA ALA A 18 -14.43 17.22 34.63
C ALA A 18 -13.67 16.14 35.44
N LEU A 19 -12.62 15.55 34.86
CA LEU A 19 -11.74 14.59 35.54
C LEU A 19 -10.90 15.25 36.64
N PHE A 20 -10.40 16.46 36.38
CA PHE A 20 -9.58 17.19 37.36
C PHE A 20 -10.42 17.67 38.56
N SER A 21 -11.64 18.14 38.31
CA SER A 21 -12.58 18.52 39.37
C SER A 21 -13.02 17.31 40.20
N THR A 22 -13.30 16.16 39.58
CA THR A 22 -13.61 14.94 40.34
C THR A 22 -12.42 14.36 41.12
N TYR A 23 -11.18 14.56 40.65
CA TYR A 23 -9.97 14.18 41.37
C TYR A 23 -9.75 15.06 42.62
N ILE A 24 -9.97 16.37 42.51
CA ILE A 24 -9.89 17.31 43.64
C ILE A 24 -10.98 17.04 44.69
N PHE A 25 -12.20 16.67 44.28
CA PHE A 25 -13.30 16.41 45.21
C PHE A 25 -13.26 15.05 45.92
N ARG A 26 -12.45 14.09 45.44
CA ARG A 26 -12.39 12.72 46.03
C ARG A 26 -11.33 12.53 47.10
N LYS A 27 -10.36 13.43 47.23
CA LYS A 27 -9.39 13.40 48.34
C LYS A 27 -9.60 14.63 49.21
N ASN A 28 -10.01 14.39 50.46
CA ASN A 28 -9.94 15.37 51.55
C ASN A 28 -8.47 15.73 51.84
N ALA A 29 -7.86 16.49 50.94
CA ALA A 29 -6.56 17.11 51.11
C ALA A 29 -6.76 18.62 51.09
N TRP A 30 -7.20 19.14 52.23
CA TRP A 30 -6.80 20.49 52.59
C TRP A 30 -5.27 20.45 52.75
N VAL A 31 -4.57 21.36 52.06
CA VAL A 31 -3.12 21.65 52.15
C VAL A 31 -2.25 20.93 51.09
N ILE A 32 -1.57 21.79 50.31
CA ILE A 32 -0.44 21.60 49.37
C ILE A 32 -0.73 21.02 47.99
N ILE A 33 -1.00 21.91 47.01
CA ILE A 33 -0.18 21.98 45.78
C ILE A 33 0.03 23.47 45.48
N LEU A 34 1.19 23.97 45.90
CA LEU A 34 1.71 25.31 45.65
C LEU A 34 2.96 25.19 44.76
N ILE A 35 2.89 24.35 43.73
CA ILE A 35 3.97 24.16 42.75
C ILE A 35 3.31 23.96 41.38
N GLU A 36 3.65 24.85 40.44
CA GLU A 36 3.29 24.85 39.01
C GLU A 36 1.95 25.47 38.56
N ILE A 37 1.57 26.62 39.13
CA ILE A 37 0.99 27.72 38.31
C ILE A 37 1.74 29.04 38.60
N PRO A 38 2.91 29.29 38.01
CA PRO A 38 3.45 30.64 37.97
C PRO A 38 3.84 31.06 36.55
N MET A 39 2.86 31.31 35.67
CA MET A 39 3.13 32.13 34.48
C MET A 39 2.02 33.11 34.08
N VAL A 40 0.83 33.04 34.68
CA VAL A 40 -0.28 33.96 34.33
C VAL A 40 -0.68 34.92 35.47
N LEU A 41 -0.23 34.68 36.71
CA LEU A 41 -0.59 35.49 37.88
C LEU A 41 0.46 36.53 38.31
N SER A 42 1.66 36.53 37.72
CA SER A 42 2.74 37.44 38.17
C SER A 42 2.67 38.84 37.56
N SER A 43 2.02 39.02 36.40
CA SER A 43 1.87 40.35 35.80
C SER A 43 0.76 41.15 36.47
N THR A 44 -0.39 40.52 36.75
CA THR A 44 -1.57 41.22 37.30
C THR A 44 -1.45 41.55 38.79
N LEU A 45 -0.64 40.82 39.57
CA LEU A 45 -0.42 41.15 40.99
C LEU A 45 0.50 42.36 41.18
N LYS A 46 1.39 42.64 40.21
CA LYS A 46 2.32 43.78 40.29
C LYS A 46 1.57 45.11 40.16
N ASP A 47 0.55 45.14 39.30
CA ASP A 47 -0.28 46.33 39.05
C ASP A 47 -1.20 46.70 40.24
N ILE A 48 -1.49 45.76 41.14
CA ILE A 48 -2.40 45.99 42.27
C ILE A 48 -1.64 46.55 43.49
N ILE A 49 -0.37 46.23 43.65
CA ILE A 49 0.43 46.67 44.81
C ILE A 49 0.90 48.13 44.66
N GLU A 50 1.04 48.64 43.44
CA GLU A 50 1.52 50.01 43.19
C GLU A 50 0.46 51.12 43.34
N ILE A 51 -0.83 50.81 43.40
CA ILE A 51 -1.88 51.84 43.32
C ILE A 51 -2.46 52.25 44.69
N TYR A 52 -2.36 51.45 45.76
CA TYR A 52 -2.99 51.79 47.06
C TYR A 52 -2.21 51.28 48.30
N PRO A 53 -1.43 52.13 49.00
CA PRO A 53 -0.53 51.68 50.08
C PRO A 53 -1.14 51.61 51.50
N SER A 54 -2.45 51.78 51.70
CA SER A 54 -3.00 51.77 53.06
C SER A 54 -4.46 51.30 53.13
N GLY A 55 -4.67 50.06 53.53
CA GLY A 55 -6.00 49.53 53.86
C GLY A 55 -5.99 48.00 53.98
N ASP A 56 -6.66 47.48 55.02
CA ASP A 56 -6.61 46.09 55.47
C ASP A 56 -6.87 45.06 54.34
N ILE A 57 -5.78 44.46 53.85
CA ILE A 57 -5.68 43.53 52.71
C ILE A 57 -6.68 42.36 52.86
N LYS A 58 -7.05 42.00 54.09
CA LYS A 58 -7.95 40.89 54.39
C LYS A 58 -9.39 41.15 53.93
N TYR A 59 -9.91 42.36 54.08
CA TYR A 59 -11.29 42.69 53.67
C TYR A 59 -11.42 42.85 52.14
N GLN A 60 -10.36 43.32 51.47
CA GLN A 60 -10.37 43.52 50.02
C GLN A 60 -10.23 42.20 49.25
N LEU A 61 -9.41 41.25 49.75
CA LEU A 61 -9.34 39.90 49.18
C LEU A 61 -10.67 39.16 49.31
N ILE A 62 -11.40 39.32 50.42
CA ILE A 62 -12.72 38.71 50.61
C ILE A 62 -13.75 39.33 49.64
N SER A 63 -13.77 40.66 49.49
CA SER A 63 -14.67 41.32 48.54
C SER A 63 -14.38 40.94 47.08
N TYR A 64 -13.10 40.81 46.71
CA TYR A 64 -12.68 40.34 45.39
C TYR A 64 -13.05 38.87 45.16
N PHE A 65 -12.87 38.01 46.17
CA PHE A 65 -13.29 36.60 46.10
C PHE A 65 -14.81 36.46 45.94
N ILE A 66 -15.60 37.26 46.66
CA ILE A 66 -17.07 37.25 46.55
C ILE A 66 -17.53 37.78 45.18
N ASN A 67 -16.90 38.82 44.65
CA ASN A 67 -17.23 39.33 43.32
C ASN A 67 -16.78 38.39 42.19
N PHE A 68 -15.62 37.76 42.35
CA PHE A 68 -15.12 36.73 41.43
C PHE A 68 -16.00 35.49 41.46
N SER A 69 -16.37 34.99 42.65
CA SER A 69 -17.27 33.84 42.79
C SER A 69 -18.65 34.13 42.21
N ASN A 70 -19.20 35.34 42.43
CA ASN A 70 -20.50 35.72 41.88
C ASN A 70 -20.47 35.88 40.34
N LYS A 71 -19.42 36.48 39.77
CA LYS A 71 -19.26 36.56 38.30
C LYS A 71 -18.95 35.20 37.66
N PHE A 72 -18.19 34.34 38.34
CA PHE A 72 -17.88 32.99 37.87
C PHE A 72 -19.12 32.10 37.93
N TYR A 73 -19.87 32.12 39.04
CA TYR A 73 -21.14 31.40 39.13
C TYR A 73 -22.15 31.91 38.10
N LEU A 74 -22.39 33.22 37.98
CA LEU A 74 -23.39 33.72 37.01
C LEU A 74 -23.02 33.43 35.54
N ARG A 75 -21.72 33.35 35.21
CA ARG A 75 -21.26 33.11 33.82
C ARG A 75 -21.20 31.63 33.45
N TYR A 76 -20.94 30.74 34.42
CA TYR A 76 -20.79 29.30 34.16
C TYR A 76 -21.94 28.45 34.69
N LEU A 77 -22.84 28.99 35.51
CA LEU A 77 -24.07 28.32 35.94
C LEU A 77 -24.96 27.90 34.76
N PRO A 78 -25.12 28.69 33.67
CA PRO A 78 -25.85 28.23 32.49
C PRO A 78 -25.18 27.01 31.83
N LEU A 79 -23.85 26.99 31.77
CA LEU A 79 -23.08 25.88 31.21
C LEU A 79 -23.22 24.64 32.10
N PHE A 80 -23.13 24.81 33.42
CA PHE A 80 -23.27 23.73 34.40
C PHE A 80 -24.68 23.14 34.40
N ILE A 81 -25.72 23.99 34.36
CA ILE A 81 -27.12 23.59 34.20
C ILE A 81 -27.31 22.88 32.86
N PHE A 82 -26.74 23.38 31.76
CA PHE A 82 -26.83 22.73 30.46
C PHE A 82 -26.16 21.35 30.47
N THR A 83 -24.93 21.21 31.00
CA THR A 83 -24.29 19.90 31.14
C THR A 83 -25.06 18.97 32.08
N THR A 84 -25.65 19.48 33.16
CA THR A 84 -26.41 18.66 34.10
C THR A 84 -27.72 18.18 33.48
N ILE A 85 -28.44 19.06 32.79
CA ILE A 85 -29.66 18.71 32.03
C ILE A 85 -29.30 17.76 30.88
N PHE A 86 -28.21 18.00 30.16
CA PHE A 86 -27.72 17.11 29.10
C PHE A 86 -27.39 15.72 29.66
N ILE A 87 -26.64 15.65 30.77
CA ILE A 87 -26.33 14.38 31.44
C ILE A 87 -27.61 13.70 31.92
N ILE A 88 -28.57 14.40 32.53
CA ILE A 88 -29.82 13.79 33.01
C ILE A 88 -30.70 13.30 31.85
N TYR A 89 -30.86 14.14 30.82
CA TYR A 89 -31.64 13.84 29.61
C TYR A 89 -31.07 12.63 28.85
N PHE A 90 -29.74 12.57 28.71
CA PHE A 90 -29.08 11.46 28.04
C PHE A 90 -28.90 10.25 28.93
N LYS A 91 -28.70 10.38 30.26
CA LYS A 91 -28.62 9.23 31.19
C LYS A 91 -29.92 8.44 31.25
N GLY A 92 -31.07 9.09 31.00
CA GLY A 92 -32.35 8.43 30.75
C GLY A 92 -32.39 7.65 29.42
N LYS A 93 -31.79 8.18 28.35
CA LYS A 93 -31.67 7.50 27.05
C LYS A 93 -30.61 6.40 27.01
N PHE A 94 -29.55 6.50 27.82
CA PHE A 94 -28.48 5.50 27.95
C PHE A 94 -28.89 4.28 28.81
N LYS A 95 -29.95 4.38 29.62
CA LYS A 95 -30.50 3.21 30.35
C LYS A 95 -31.10 2.14 29.43
N ASN A 96 -31.41 2.49 28.18
CA ASN A 96 -31.84 1.55 27.14
C ASN A 96 -30.73 1.11 26.18
N LEU A 97 -29.49 1.55 26.39
CA LEU A 97 -28.31 0.91 25.79
C LEU A 97 -27.92 -0.31 26.64
N LYS A 98 -28.82 -1.31 26.65
CA LYS A 98 -28.43 -2.68 26.95
C LYS A 98 -27.41 -3.08 25.87
N SER A 99 -26.24 -3.54 26.33
CA SER A 99 -25.15 -4.10 25.54
C SER A 99 -24.76 -3.28 24.31
N ILE A 100 -23.71 -2.45 24.43
CA ILE A 100 -22.78 -2.40 23.30
C ILE A 100 -22.26 -3.83 23.19
N ASN A 101 -22.75 -4.57 22.19
CA ASN A 101 -22.16 -5.84 21.81
C ASN A 101 -20.66 -5.60 21.65
N LYS A 102 -19.84 -6.36 22.37
CA LYS A 102 -18.38 -6.41 22.14
C LYS A 102 -18.04 -7.02 20.77
N GLU A 103 -19.05 -7.45 20.02
CA GLU A 103 -18.91 -7.82 18.61
C GLU A 103 -18.78 -6.52 17.80
N HIS A 104 -17.68 -6.40 17.06
CA HIS A 104 -17.32 -5.30 16.14
C HIS A 104 -16.60 -4.07 16.74
N ILE A 105 -15.69 -4.26 17.70
CA ILE A 105 -14.39 -3.58 17.52
C ILE A 105 -13.62 -4.48 16.56
N VAL A 106 -13.73 -4.23 15.26
CA VAL A 106 -12.81 -4.82 14.29
C VAL A 106 -11.43 -4.27 14.67
N LEU A 107 -10.62 -5.12 15.30
CA LEU A 107 -9.19 -4.83 15.43
C LEU A 107 -8.69 -4.69 13.99
N ARG A 108 -8.26 -3.48 13.63
CA ARG A 108 -7.69 -3.27 12.30
C ARG A 108 -6.51 -4.21 12.12
N ASN A 109 -6.43 -4.84 10.96
CA ASN A 109 -5.25 -5.61 10.62
C ASN A 109 -4.05 -4.66 10.49
N ASP A 110 -3.00 -4.91 11.28
CA ASP A 110 -1.77 -4.13 11.20
C ASP A 110 -0.89 -4.67 10.06
N PHE A 111 -1.10 -4.11 8.86
CA PHE A 111 -0.34 -4.46 7.68
C PHE A 111 1.08 -3.89 7.66
N SER A 112 1.46 -3.01 8.61
CA SER A 112 2.82 -2.46 8.69
C SER A 112 3.89 -3.52 9.03
N LYS A 113 3.46 -4.72 9.43
CA LYS A 113 4.30 -5.88 9.70
C LYS A 113 4.82 -6.57 8.44
N TYR A 114 4.37 -6.17 7.26
CA TYR A 114 4.74 -6.76 5.99
C TYR A 114 5.36 -5.71 5.08
N TYR A 115 6.29 -6.14 4.23
CA TYR A 115 6.76 -5.33 3.13
C TYR A 115 6.01 -5.71 1.85
N PHE A 116 5.41 -4.73 1.18
CA PHE A 116 4.66 -4.91 -0.05
C PHE A 116 5.47 -4.34 -1.22
N LEU A 117 5.96 -5.23 -2.10
CA LEU A 117 6.65 -4.85 -3.33
C LEU A 117 5.65 -4.89 -4.48
N GLY A 118 5.59 -3.82 -5.28
CA GLY A 118 4.59 -3.69 -6.34
C GLY A 118 3.55 -2.62 -6.03
N ARG A 119 2.46 -2.61 -6.81
CA ARG A 119 1.32 -1.71 -6.54
C ARG A 119 0.33 -2.43 -5.64
N TRP A 120 0.12 -1.86 -4.46
CA TRP A 120 -0.80 -2.35 -3.46
C TRP A 120 -1.64 -1.21 -2.91
N THR A 121 -2.86 -1.51 -2.50
CA THR A 121 -3.73 -0.53 -1.84
C THR A 121 -4.56 -1.21 -0.76
N GLU A 122 -4.82 -0.49 0.34
CA GLU A 122 -5.78 -0.92 1.35
C GLU A 122 -7.19 -0.90 0.76
N LYS A 123 -7.98 -1.95 1.03
CA LYS A 123 -9.40 -2.03 0.69
C LYS A 123 -10.20 -2.72 1.79
N ILE A 124 -11.51 -2.54 1.73
CA ILE A 124 -12.48 -3.38 2.44
C ILE A 124 -13.25 -4.13 1.38
N ILE A 125 -13.04 -5.45 1.29
CA ILE A 125 -13.72 -6.34 0.35
C ILE A 125 -14.47 -7.37 1.19
N ASP A 126 -15.75 -7.61 0.92
CA ASP A 126 -16.61 -8.53 1.68
C ASP A 126 -16.57 -8.31 3.20
N ASN A 127 -16.54 -7.05 3.63
CA ASN A 127 -16.41 -6.59 5.03
C ASN A 127 -15.09 -6.98 5.74
N ALA A 128 -14.07 -7.43 5.01
CA ALA A 128 -12.74 -7.71 5.54
C ALA A 128 -11.73 -6.65 5.06
N GLU A 129 -10.94 -6.12 6.00
CA GLU A 129 -9.79 -5.29 5.67
C GLU A 129 -8.71 -6.15 4.98
N CYS A 130 -8.23 -5.69 3.83
CA CYS A 130 -7.22 -6.39 3.05
C CYS A 130 -6.25 -5.40 2.39
N ILE A 131 -5.08 -5.94 2.03
CA ILE A 131 -4.17 -5.29 1.10
C ILE A 131 -4.38 -5.93 -0.26
N TYR A 132 -4.77 -5.11 -1.23
CA TYR A 132 -5.28 -5.53 -2.52
C TYR A 132 -4.30 -5.21 -3.65
N THR A 133 -4.14 -6.15 -4.59
CA THR A 133 -3.44 -5.90 -5.85
C THR A 133 -4.11 -6.53 -7.06
N ILE A 134 -3.90 -5.93 -8.24
CA ILE A 134 -4.29 -6.49 -9.54
C ILE A 134 -3.09 -6.90 -10.41
N ASN A 135 -1.86 -6.65 -9.93
CA ASN A 135 -0.67 -6.83 -10.74
C ASN A 135 0.00 -8.15 -10.40
N LEU A 136 0.06 -9.06 -11.37
CA LEU A 136 0.88 -10.27 -11.27
C LEU A 136 2.36 -9.89 -11.06
N GLY A 137 3.07 -10.68 -10.26
CA GLY A 137 4.44 -10.40 -9.84
C GLY A 137 4.55 -9.44 -8.66
N SER A 138 3.43 -8.89 -8.15
CA SER A 138 3.45 -8.18 -6.86
C SER A 138 3.79 -9.15 -5.72
N GLU A 139 4.58 -8.69 -4.75
CA GLU A 139 5.14 -9.54 -3.71
C GLU A 139 4.86 -9.03 -2.30
N ILE A 140 4.79 -9.98 -1.35
CA ILE A 140 4.70 -9.73 0.09
C ILE A 140 5.91 -10.39 0.75
N HIS A 141 6.71 -9.62 1.49
CA HIS A 141 7.88 -10.10 2.20
C HIS A 141 7.72 -9.91 3.70
N ALA A 142 8.05 -10.95 4.47
CA ALA A 142 8.00 -10.91 5.92
C ALA A 142 9.15 -11.70 6.53
N LYS A 143 9.69 -11.19 7.63
CA LYS A 143 10.60 -11.90 8.51
C LYS A 143 9.81 -12.46 9.68
N ILE A 144 9.90 -13.77 9.91
CA ILE A 144 9.09 -14.50 10.89
C ILE A 144 9.99 -15.32 11.81
N LYS A 145 9.72 -15.29 13.12
CA LYS A 145 10.45 -16.09 14.12
C LYS A 145 9.55 -16.51 15.28
N GLY A 146 9.99 -17.50 16.07
CA GLY A 146 9.30 -17.92 17.30
C GLY A 146 8.01 -18.71 17.08
N THR A 147 7.82 -19.29 15.88
CA THR A 147 6.61 -20.01 15.51
C THR A 147 6.92 -21.40 14.94
N LYS A 148 6.02 -22.37 15.15
CA LYS A 148 6.04 -23.68 14.46
C LYS A 148 5.21 -23.70 13.18
N THR A 149 4.28 -22.76 13.07
CA THR A 149 3.30 -22.71 11.99
C THR A 149 3.18 -21.28 11.45
N ILE A 150 3.06 -21.16 10.14
CA ILE A 150 2.67 -19.93 9.44
C ILE A 150 1.39 -20.24 8.67
N LYS A 151 0.35 -19.42 8.85
CA LYS A 151 -0.89 -19.49 8.06
C LYS A 151 -1.06 -18.22 7.26
N ILE A 152 -1.09 -18.33 5.95
CA ILE A 152 -1.19 -17.19 5.03
C ILE A 152 -2.63 -17.08 4.54
N ASN A 153 -3.27 -15.94 4.78
CA ASN A 153 -4.69 -15.74 4.54
C ASN A 153 -4.97 -14.78 3.38
N PHE A 154 -5.94 -15.15 2.55
CA PHE A 154 -6.47 -14.36 1.46
C PHE A 154 -8.00 -14.46 1.42
N LEU A 155 -8.66 -13.44 0.85
CA LEU A 155 -10.04 -13.56 0.41
C LEU A 155 -10.06 -14.16 -1.00
N ASN A 156 -11.08 -14.96 -1.27
CA ASN A 156 -11.38 -15.40 -2.62
C ASN A 156 -12.29 -14.39 -3.31
N THR A 157 -11.68 -13.44 -4.03
CA THR A 157 -12.34 -12.36 -4.77
C THR A 157 -12.93 -12.82 -6.11
N ASN A 158 -12.62 -14.04 -6.55
CA ASN A 158 -13.23 -14.64 -7.73
C ASN A 158 -13.51 -16.14 -7.53
N PRO A 159 -14.66 -16.50 -6.93
CA PRO A 159 -14.99 -17.88 -6.63
C PRO A 159 -15.45 -18.70 -7.86
N ILE A 160 -15.58 -18.08 -9.04
CA ILE A 160 -16.09 -18.76 -10.25
C ILE A 160 -14.94 -19.08 -11.21
N GLY A 161 -14.85 -20.35 -11.60
CA GLY A 161 -13.84 -20.83 -12.55
C GLY A 161 -12.47 -21.01 -11.89
N ASN A 162 -11.40 -20.71 -12.63
CA ASN A 162 -10.04 -20.87 -12.11
C ASN A 162 -9.72 -19.73 -11.10
N PRO A 163 -9.35 -20.08 -9.86
CA PRO A 163 -8.98 -19.10 -8.83
C PRO A 163 -7.62 -18.46 -9.12
N VAL A 164 -7.36 -17.33 -8.47
CA VAL A 164 -6.07 -16.66 -8.54
C VAL A 164 -5.00 -17.52 -7.86
N GLU A 165 -3.83 -17.62 -8.48
CA GLU A 165 -2.68 -18.40 -8.02
C GLU A 165 -1.68 -17.51 -7.26
N ILE A 166 -1.12 -18.08 -6.20
CA ILE A 166 0.04 -17.52 -5.51
C ILE A 166 1.22 -18.50 -5.61
N ALA A 167 2.42 -17.95 -5.50
CA ALA A 167 3.64 -18.71 -5.27
C ALA A 167 4.27 -18.21 -3.97
N TYR A 168 4.63 -19.10 -3.05
CA TYR A 168 5.29 -18.71 -1.81
C TYR A 168 6.48 -19.61 -1.50
N LYS A 169 7.45 -19.05 -0.77
CA LYS A 169 8.63 -19.79 -0.29
C LYS A 169 9.13 -19.26 1.04
N ILE A 170 9.85 -20.10 1.75
CA ILE A 170 10.61 -19.73 2.94
C ILE A 170 12.09 -19.74 2.59
N ASN A 171 12.79 -18.69 3.01
CA ASN A 171 14.21 -18.47 2.74
C ASN A 171 14.50 -18.56 1.23
N ASP A 172 15.51 -19.33 0.86
CA ASP A 172 15.97 -19.52 -0.52
C ASP A 172 15.51 -20.86 -1.11
N GLU A 173 14.47 -21.49 -0.54
CA GLU A 173 13.86 -22.70 -1.09
C GLU A 173 13.11 -22.42 -2.42
N ASP A 174 12.70 -23.49 -3.09
CA ASP A 174 11.86 -23.40 -4.29
C ASP A 174 10.45 -22.88 -3.95
N TYR A 175 9.82 -22.24 -4.93
CA TYR A 175 8.44 -21.79 -4.78
C TYR A 175 7.46 -22.96 -4.73
N ILE A 176 6.59 -22.94 -3.73
CA ILE A 176 5.38 -23.74 -3.69
C ILE A 176 4.25 -22.90 -4.26
N ARG A 177 3.45 -23.50 -5.15
CA ARG A 177 2.31 -22.85 -5.78
C ARG A 177 1.01 -23.44 -5.28
N ASP A 178 0.04 -22.57 -5.06
CA ASP A 178 -1.31 -22.94 -4.65
C ASP A 178 -2.29 -21.80 -4.98
N ASN A 179 -3.59 -22.05 -4.88
CA ASN A 179 -4.62 -21.12 -5.27
C ASN A 179 -5.40 -20.56 -4.07
N VAL A 180 -5.89 -19.33 -4.18
CA VAL A 180 -6.54 -18.60 -3.07
C VAL A 180 -7.80 -19.27 -2.52
N SER A 181 -8.41 -20.23 -3.23
CA SER A 181 -9.55 -20.99 -2.70
C SER A 181 -9.13 -21.97 -1.60
N ASN A 182 -7.85 -22.33 -1.53
CA ASN A 182 -7.28 -23.19 -0.49
C ASN A 182 -6.78 -22.41 0.74
N SER A 183 -6.98 -21.08 0.79
CA SER A 183 -6.62 -20.27 1.94
C SER A 183 -7.34 -20.73 3.23
N PRO A 184 -6.65 -20.86 4.39
CA PRO A 184 -5.26 -20.49 4.61
C PRO A 184 -4.24 -21.51 4.10
N PHE A 185 -3.12 -21.01 3.57
CA PHE A 185 -1.95 -21.82 3.24
C PHE A 185 -1.11 -22.06 4.50
N ILE A 186 -0.83 -23.31 4.81
CA ILE A 186 -0.21 -23.70 6.08
C ILE A 186 1.21 -24.21 5.84
N ILE A 187 2.18 -23.59 6.53
CA ILE A 187 3.56 -24.08 6.61
C ILE A 187 3.81 -24.52 8.05
N ASP A 188 3.98 -25.81 8.26
CA ASP A 188 4.10 -26.45 9.58
C ASP A 188 5.52 -26.97 9.85
N ASN A 189 5.73 -27.47 11.08
CA ASN A 189 6.97 -28.09 11.55
C ASN A 189 8.19 -27.17 11.50
N LEU A 190 7.98 -25.86 11.65
CA LEU A 190 9.06 -24.88 11.75
C LEU A 190 9.76 -25.00 13.11
N ASP A 191 11.08 -24.84 13.10
CA ASP A 191 11.90 -24.68 14.29
C ASP A 191 11.69 -23.28 14.89
N LYS A 192 11.24 -23.21 16.15
CA LYS A 192 10.94 -21.94 16.85
C LYS A 192 12.18 -21.07 17.07
N ASP A 193 13.35 -21.68 17.13
CA ASP A 193 14.61 -20.98 17.41
C ASP A 193 15.21 -20.33 16.15
N LYS A 194 14.61 -20.58 14.98
CA LYS A 194 15.05 -20.03 13.71
C LYS A 194 14.24 -18.82 13.25
N GLU A 195 14.89 -18.02 12.43
CA GLU A 195 14.29 -16.94 11.66
C GLU A 195 14.04 -17.41 10.22
N TYR A 196 12.91 -17.01 9.66
CA TYR A 196 12.46 -17.36 8.33
C TYR A 196 12.14 -16.09 7.53
N ILE A 197 12.55 -16.06 6.27
CA ILE A 197 12.13 -15.02 5.32
C ILE A 197 11.02 -15.61 4.45
N LEU A 198 9.79 -15.18 4.66
CA LEU A 198 8.66 -15.54 3.81
C LEU A 198 8.60 -14.57 2.63
N LYS A 199 8.48 -15.13 1.42
CA LYS A 199 8.16 -14.38 0.20
C LYS A 199 6.93 -14.98 -0.45
N ILE A 200 5.95 -14.15 -0.77
CA ILE A 200 4.74 -14.53 -1.51
C ILE A 200 4.69 -13.68 -2.77
N VAL A 201 4.35 -14.27 -3.90
CA VAL A 201 4.20 -13.64 -5.22
C VAL A 201 2.79 -13.92 -5.73
N VAL A 202 2.12 -12.89 -6.24
CA VAL A 202 0.89 -13.05 -7.00
C VAL A 202 1.26 -13.66 -8.36
N SER A 203 0.96 -14.95 -8.55
CA SER A 203 1.58 -15.77 -9.59
C SER A 203 0.77 -15.80 -10.89
N GLY A 204 -0.54 -15.91 -10.77
CA GLY A 204 -1.43 -16.11 -11.91
C GLY A 204 -2.85 -15.67 -11.62
N ASN A 205 -3.55 -15.22 -12.65
CA ASN A 205 -4.98 -14.94 -12.66
C ASN A 205 -5.52 -15.41 -14.03
N LYS A 206 -6.81 -15.19 -14.32
CA LYS A 206 -7.36 -15.45 -15.67
C LYS A 206 -7.76 -14.17 -16.37
N ASP A 207 -7.74 -14.20 -17.70
CA ASP A 207 -8.02 -13.03 -18.53
C ASP A 207 -9.45 -12.49 -18.32
N GLU A 208 -10.38 -13.34 -17.92
CA GLU A 208 -11.76 -13.00 -17.61
C GLU A 208 -11.93 -12.29 -16.25
N ASP A 209 -10.90 -12.27 -15.39
CA ASP A 209 -10.97 -11.58 -14.12
C ASP A 209 -11.09 -10.07 -14.37
N GLU A 210 -12.21 -9.46 -13.98
CA GLU A 210 -12.52 -8.03 -14.12
C GLU A 210 -11.75 -7.19 -13.08
N VAL A 211 -10.43 -7.32 -13.10
CA VAL A 211 -9.50 -6.72 -12.15
C VAL A 211 -9.60 -5.20 -12.10
N TRP A 212 -9.94 -4.55 -13.23
CA TRP A 212 -9.94 -3.09 -13.32
C TRP A 212 -11.17 -2.43 -12.68
N ASN A 213 -12.33 -3.09 -12.77
CA ASN A 213 -13.62 -2.49 -12.42
C ASN A 213 -14.38 -3.23 -11.31
N LYS A 214 -14.02 -4.49 -10.98
CA LYS A 214 -14.80 -5.35 -10.07
C LYS A 214 -14.00 -6.04 -8.97
N GLU A 215 -12.82 -5.51 -8.65
CA GLU A 215 -12.03 -5.98 -7.50
C GLU A 215 -11.64 -7.47 -7.54
N GLN A 216 -11.57 -8.07 -8.75
CA GLN A 216 -11.25 -9.49 -8.96
C GLN A 216 -9.73 -9.79 -9.00
N GLY A 217 -8.94 -9.03 -8.23
CA GLY A 217 -7.50 -9.24 -8.02
C GLY A 217 -7.20 -10.04 -6.75
N ILE A 218 -5.99 -9.92 -6.19
CA ILE A 218 -5.60 -10.55 -4.92
C ILE A 218 -5.95 -9.67 -3.73
N ALA A 219 -6.58 -10.26 -2.71
CA ALA A 219 -6.87 -9.60 -1.43
C ALA A 219 -6.23 -10.36 -0.27
N PHE A 220 -5.07 -9.88 0.20
CA PHE A 220 -4.35 -10.46 1.33
C PHE A 220 -4.92 -9.94 2.66
N THR A 221 -5.26 -10.84 3.59
CA THR A 221 -5.87 -10.48 4.87
C THR A 221 -4.93 -10.62 6.06
N GLY A 222 -3.80 -11.29 5.91
CA GLY A 222 -2.77 -11.35 6.95
C GLY A 222 -2.12 -12.72 7.07
N ILE A 223 -1.17 -12.80 8.02
CA ILE A 223 -0.50 -14.04 8.40
C ILE A 223 -0.76 -14.30 9.88
N ASP A 224 -1.21 -15.52 10.19
CA ASP A 224 -1.31 -16.01 11.56
C ASP A 224 -0.10 -16.87 11.92
N ILE A 225 0.41 -16.66 13.13
CA ILE A 225 1.52 -17.44 13.71
C ILE A 225 1.20 -17.78 15.17
N ASP A 226 2.03 -18.60 15.80
CA ASP A 226 1.93 -18.90 17.23
C ASP A 226 1.93 -17.61 18.08
N VAL A 227 1.29 -17.65 19.25
CA VAL A 227 1.11 -16.49 20.15
C VAL A 227 2.41 -15.77 20.54
N ASP A 228 3.52 -16.49 20.64
CA ASP A 228 4.84 -15.95 20.99
C ASP A 228 5.67 -15.54 19.76
N GLY A 229 5.16 -15.83 18.58
CA GLY A 229 5.83 -15.54 17.32
C GLY A 229 5.84 -14.05 17.00
N LYS A 230 6.78 -13.64 16.16
CA LYS A 230 6.91 -12.26 15.69
C LYS A 230 6.98 -12.20 14.17
N ILE A 231 6.28 -11.22 13.59
CA ILE A 231 6.40 -10.81 12.19
C ILE A 231 6.97 -9.40 12.13
N GLU A 232 7.97 -9.20 11.27
CA GLU A 232 8.55 -7.91 10.94
C GLU A 232 8.61 -7.73 9.42
N PRO A 233 8.46 -6.50 8.89
CA PRO A 233 8.59 -6.28 7.45
C PRO A 233 10.03 -6.60 7.03
N PHE A 234 10.18 -7.30 5.90
CA PHE A 234 11.49 -7.61 5.34
C PHE A 234 11.71 -6.83 4.04
N THR A 235 12.57 -5.82 4.09
CA THR A 235 12.98 -5.04 2.92
C THR A 235 14.38 -5.45 2.50
N GLN A 236 14.65 -5.36 1.19
CA GLN A 236 16.01 -5.50 0.66
C GLN A 236 16.46 -4.13 0.15
N ASN A 237 17.65 -3.67 0.55
CA ASN A 237 18.23 -2.45 0.00
C ASN A 237 18.80 -2.75 -1.38
N LYS A 238 17.92 -2.84 -2.38
CA LYS A 238 18.21 -3.24 -3.75
C LYS A 238 17.57 -2.26 -4.71
N LYS A 239 18.15 -2.14 -5.91
CA LYS A 239 17.57 -1.37 -7.01
C LYS A 239 16.18 -1.86 -7.37
N ILE A 240 15.31 -0.97 -7.83
CA ILE A 240 13.93 -1.27 -8.24
C ILE A 240 13.80 -1.07 -9.75
N GLY A 241 13.52 -2.15 -10.47
CA GLY A 241 13.08 -2.08 -11.86
C GLY A 241 11.56 -2.02 -11.95
N LEU A 242 11.02 -1.04 -12.67
CA LEU A 242 9.59 -0.96 -12.99
C LEU A 242 9.35 -1.44 -14.43
N PHE A 243 8.48 -2.44 -14.59
CA PHE A 243 8.22 -3.10 -15.86
C PHE A 243 6.77 -2.85 -16.28
N TYR A 244 6.59 -2.16 -17.40
CA TYR A 244 5.29 -2.04 -18.06
C TYR A 244 5.22 -3.04 -19.21
N GLY A 245 4.08 -3.73 -19.35
CA GLY A 245 3.90 -4.64 -20.48
C GLY A 245 2.53 -5.27 -20.60
N ASP A 246 2.46 -6.29 -21.44
CA ASP A 246 1.25 -7.07 -21.70
C ASP A 246 1.29 -8.45 -21.00
N SER A 247 0.56 -9.44 -21.53
CA SER A 247 0.54 -10.83 -21.04
C SER A 247 1.94 -11.45 -20.91
N ILE A 248 2.88 -11.09 -21.78
CA ILE A 248 4.26 -11.61 -21.76
C ILE A 248 4.95 -11.15 -20.48
N THR A 249 4.79 -9.87 -20.12
CA THR A 249 5.38 -9.26 -18.92
C THR A 249 4.68 -9.70 -17.64
N ALA A 250 3.37 -9.97 -17.72
CA ALA A 250 2.60 -10.55 -16.62
C ALA A 250 2.99 -12.01 -16.33
N GLY A 251 3.56 -12.72 -17.30
CA GLY A 251 3.95 -14.12 -17.18
C GLY A 251 2.80 -15.10 -17.51
N CYS A 252 1.88 -14.67 -18.38
CA CYS A 252 0.77 -15.50 -18.82
C CYS A 252 1.27 -16.72 -19.61
N TRP A 253 0.60 -17.85 -19.40
CA TRP A 253 0.79 -19.10 -20.14
C TRP A 253 2.21 -19.72 -20.07
N LEU A 254 3.08 -19.24 -19.16
CA LEU A 254 4.47 -19.68 -19.04
C LEU A 254 4.61 -21.21 -18.87
N LEU A 255 3.74 -21.81 -18.05
CA LEU A 255 3.79 -23.23 -17.69
C LEU A 255 2.93 -24.08 -18.62
N ASP A 256 1.72 -23.63 -18.92
CA ASP A 256 0.77 -24.34 -19.78
C ASP A 256 -0.26 -23.36 -20.36
N ARG A 257 -0.51 -23.48 -21.67
CA ARG A 257 -1.42 -22.61 -22.40
C ARG A 257 -2.91 -22.93 -22.17
N ASN A 258 -3.21 -24.13 -21.65
CA ASN A 258 -4.58 -24.64 -21.56
C ASN A 258 -5.19 -24.55 -20.17
N THR A 259 -4.44 -24.04 -19.20
CA THR A 259 -4.85 -23.94 -17.80
C THR A 259 -4.80 -22.47 -17.34
N PRO A 260 -5.83 -21.64 -17.63
CA PRO A 260 -5.86 -20.23 -17.20
C PRO A 260 -5.59 -20.11 -15.69
N SER A 261 -4.89 -19.06 -15.27
CA SER A 261 -4.36 -18.89 -13.91
C SER A 261 -3.21 -19.84 -13.55
N GLN A 262 -3.43 -21.15 -13.53
CA GLN A 262 -2.42 -22.15 -13.17
C GLN A 262 -1.21 -22.18 -14.10
N GLY A 263 -1.46 -21.97 -15.39
CA GLY A 263 -0.47 -21.91 -16.44
C GLY A 263 0.35 -20.62 -16.44
N TYR A 264 -0.03 -19.60 -15.65
CA TYR A 264 0.68 -18.34 -15.53
C TYR A 264 1.74 -18.46 -14.45
N ALA A 265 2.86 -17.74 -14.53
CA ALA A 265 3.92 -17.85 -13.53
C ALA A 265 4.78 -16.59 -13.47
N ALA A 266 4.26 -15.56 -12.82
CA ALA A 266 4.98 -14.30 -12.68
C ALA A 266 6.34 -14.47 -11.97
N GLU A 267 6.43 -15.37 -10.99
CA GLU A 267 7.64 -15.67 -10.21
C GLU A 267 8.77 -16.32 -11.03
N ALA A 268 8.48 -16.84 -12.22
CA ALA A 268 9.44 -17.57 -13.05
C ALA A 268 9.65 -16.98 -14.45
N ASN A 269 8.89 -15.93 -14.83
CA ASN A 269 8.99 -15.34 -16.16
C ASN A 269 10.28 -14.51 -16.37
N TYR A 270 10.45 -13.97 -17.58
CA TYR A 270 11.65 -13.22 -17.95
C TYR A 270 11.96 -12.00 -17.06
N VAL A 271 10.94 -11.34 -16.49
CA VAL A 271 11.15 -10.22 -15.56
C VAL A 271 11.75 -10.72 -14.25
N ALA A 272 11.20 -11.80 -13.69
CA ALA A 272 11.76 -12.43 -12.49
C ALA A 272 13.22 -12.86 -12.75
N LYS A 273 13.49 -13.49 -13.90
CA LYS A 273 14.83 -13.94 -14.28
C LYS A 273 15.81 -12.79 -14.51
N CYS A 274 15.36 -11.70 -15.12
CA CYS A 274 16.16 -10.48 -15.26
C CYS A 274 16.57 -9.93 -13.89
N CYS A 275 15.60 -9.76 -12.98
CA CYS A 275 15.86 -9.17 -11.67
C CYS A 275 16.64 -10.10 -10.72
N GLU A 276 16.45 -11.42 -10.83
CA GLU A 276 17.30 -12.43 -10.19
C GLU A 276 18.76 -12.27 -10.64
N THR A 277 19.00 -12.13 -11.96
CA THR A 277 20.33 -11.97 -12.54
C THR A 277 20.99 -10.64 -12.13
N LEU A 278 20.22 -9.54 -12.12
CA LEU A 278 20.71 -8.21 -11.74
C LEU A 278 20.83 -8.03 -10.22
N GLY A 279 20.23 -8.90 -9.42
CA GLY A 279 20.14 -8.71 -7.97
C GLY A 279 19.22 -7.55 -7.56
N CYS A 280 18.27 -7.15 -8.41
CA CYS A 280 17.34 -6.05 -8.16
C CYS A 280 15.93 -6.55 -7.78
N LEU A 281 15.04 -5.65 -7.39
CA LEU A 281 13.62 -5.88 -7.15
C LEU A 281 12.82 -5.59 -8.41
N ASN A 282 11.69 -6.27 -8.59
CA ASN A 282 10.82 -6.12 -9.74
C ASN A 282 9.45 -5.58 -9.32
N VAL A 283 9.01 -4.50 -9.94
CA VAL A 283 7.65 -3.96 -9.86
C VAL A 283 7.03 -4.06 -11.23
N ARG A 284 5.86 -4.68 -11.34
CA ARG A 284 5.20 -4.90 -12.64
C ARG A 284 3.86 -4.19 -12.71
N VAL A 285 3.58 -3.70 -13.90
CA VAL A 285 2.29 -3.12 -14.30
C VAL A 285 1.99 -3.63 -15.69
N SER A 286 1.37 -4.81 -15.73
CA SER A 286 1.21 -5.55 -16.97
C SER A 286 -0.07 -6.34 -17.01
N PHE A 287 -0.74 -6.31 -18.16
CA PHE A 287 -2.09 -6.83 -18.31
C PHE A 287 -2.27 -7.56 -19.64
N SER A 288 -2.95 -8.71 -19.60
CA SER A 288 -3.23 -9.50 -20.79
C SER A 288 -3.93 -8.69 -21.88
N ALA A 289 -3.51 -8.91 -23.13
CA ALA A 289 -4.01 -8.27 -24.34
C ALA A 289 -3.94 -6.73 -24.37
N ALA A 290 -3.42 -6.08 -23.33
CA ALA A 290 -3.28 -4.63 -23.31
C ALA A 290 -2.27 -4.18 -24.37
N GLY A 291 -2.58 -3.04 -24.99
CA GLY A 291 -1.73 -2.39 -25.97
C GLY A 291 -1.49 -0.93 -25.61
N VAL A 292 -0.64 -0.30 -26.41
CA VAL A 292 -0.45 1.15 -26.37
C VAL A 292 -1.73 1.87 -26.80
N THR A 293 -2.41 1.37 -27.84
CA THR A 293 -3.57 2.01 -28.47
C THR A 293 -4.91 1.36 -28.08
N LYS A 294 -4.88 0.18 -27.46
CA LYS A 294 -6.08 -0.58 -27.08
C LYS A 294 -6.06 -1.06 -25.63
N GLY A 295 -7.25 -1.25 -25.07
CA GLY A 295 -7.43 -1.87 -23.76
C GLY A 295 -7.11 -3.37 -23.75
N GLY A 296 -6.84 -3.89 -22.56
CA GLY A 296 -6.62 -5.31 -22.30
C GLY A 296 -7.87 -6.04 -21.84
N THR A 297 -7.70 -7.30 -21.46
CA THR A 297 -8.76 -8.09 -20.81
C THR A 297 -8.99 -7.63 -19.36
N GLY A 298 -10.01 -8.15 -18.69
CA GLY A 298 -10.34 -7.75 -17.31
C GLY A 298 -10.80 -6.29 -17.15
N GLY A 299 -11.21 -5.65 -18.26
CA GLY A 299 -11.64 -4.25 -18.28
C GLY A 299 -10.52 -3.22 -18.21
N VAL A 300 -9.26 -3.65 -18.37
CA VAL A 300 -8.08 -2.79 -18.32
C VAL A 300 -8.06 -1.84 -19.52
N PRO A 301 -7.83 -0.53 -19.33
CA PRO A 301 -7.78 0.44 -20.41
C PRO A 301 -6.45 0.35 -21.17
N LYS A 302 -6.24 1.21 -22.17
CA LYS A 302 -4.98 1.28 -22.90
C LYS A 302 -3.83 1.81 -22.02
N PHE A 303 -2.60 1.64 -22.47
CA PHE A 303 -1.39 1.89 -21.68
C PHE A 303 -1.39 3.21 -20.92
N ILE A 304 -1.63 4.33 -21.61
CA ILE A 304 -1.59 5.67 -21.01
C ILE A 304 -2.48 5.78 -19.77
N ASP A 305 -3.61 5.09 -19.76
CA ASP A 305 -4.65 5.20 -18.74
C ASP A 305 -4.34 4.38 -17.48
N PHE A 306 -3.44 3.39 -17.54
CA PHE A 306 -3.05 2.63 -16.35
C PHE A 306 -1.67 2.99 -15.79
N ILE A 307 -0.92 3.92 -16.41
CA ILE A 307 0.35 4.41 -15.86
C ILE A 307 0.17 5.00 -14.46
N ASP A 308 -0.93 5.72 -14.21
CA ASP A 308 -1.19 6.45 -12.97
C ASP A 308 -2.18 5.80 -12.01
N ASN A 309 -2.69 4.64 -12.38
CA ASN A 309 -3.83 4.06 -11.72
C ASN A 309 -3.52 2.64 -11.27
N MET A 310 -4.05 2.30 -10.09
CA MET A 310 -4.06 0.96 -9.56
C MET A 310 -5.23 0.18 -10.12
N ASP A 311 -6.39 0.83 -10.22
CA ASP A 311 -7.61 0.33 -10.85
C ASP A 311 -8.40 1.55 -11.40
N SER A 312 -9.63 1.35 -11.85
CA SER A 312 -10.48 2.41 -12.43
C SER A 312 -10.71 3.65 -11.55
N ILE A 313 -10.59 3.54 -10.23
CA ILE A 313 -10.91 4.62 -9.29
C ILE A 313 -9.75 4.98 -8.35
N THR A 314 -8.76 4.11 -8.24
CA THR A 314 -7.67 4.22 -7.27
C THR A 314 -6.39 4.65 -7.97
N LYS A 315 -5.81 5.77 -7.52
CA LYS A 315 -4.45 6.16 -7.93
C LYS A 315 -3.42 5.20 -7.34
N GLU A 316 -2.44 4.85 -8.14
CA GLU A 316 -1.34 3.99 -7.69
C GLU A 316 -0.37 4.76 -6.79
N LYS A 317 0.30 4.06 -5.87
CA LYS A 317 1.21 4.63 -4.85
C LYS A 317 2.61 4.00 -4.89
N SER A 318 3.07 3.58 -6.06
CA SER A 318 4.31 2.82 -6.25
C SER A 318 5.55 3.56 -5.74
N GLN A 319 6.55 2.74 -5.43
CA GLN A 319 7.89 3.20 -5.13
C GLN A 319 8.55 3.83 -6.35
N PHE A 320 9.42 4.80 -6.13
CA PHE A 320 10.20 5.42 -7.20
C PHE A 320 11.21 4.40 -7.76
N PRO A 321 11.17 4.07 -9.07
CA PRO A 321 12.07 3.09 -9.66
C PRO A 321 13.45 3.66 -9.93
N ASP A 322 14.46 2.79 -9.96
CA ASP A 322 15.81 3.13 -10.40
C ASP A 322 15.96 3.04 -11.93
N PHE A 323 15.16 2.18 -12.59
CA PHE A 323 15.06 2.08 -14.04
C PHE A 323 13.69 1.56 -14.47
N ILE A 324 13.30 1.83 -15.71
CA ILE A 324 12.00 1.44 -16.26
C ILE A 324 12.20 0.63 -17.53
N VAL A 325 11.46 -0.46 -17.71
CA VAL A 325 11.41 -1.23 -18.96
C VAL A 325 9.98 -1.26 -19.47
N ILE A 326 9.80 -1.01 -20.76
CA ILE A 326 8.50 -1.07 -21.43
C ILE A 326 8.58 -2.13 -22.53
N ASN A 327 7.74 -3.16 -22.40
CA ASN A 327 7.54 -4.21 -23.40
C ASN A 327 6.07 -4.23 -23.82
N MET A 328 5.73 -3.30 -24.73
CA MET A 328 4.38 -3.09 -25.26
C MET A 328 4.44 -3.02 -26.79
N GLY A 329 3.36 -3.41 -27.46
CA GLY A 329 3.26 -3.38 -28.93
C GLY A 329 2.73 -4.67 -29.56
N THR A 330 2.80 -5.80 -28.84
CA THR A 330 2.33 -7.12 -29.32
C THR A 330 0.88 -7.10 -29.77
N ASN A 331 0.03 -6.39 -29.03
CA ASN A 331 -1.42 -6.41 -29.21
C ASN A 331 -1.92 -5.29 -30.14
N ASP A 332 -1.04 -4.39 -30.56
CA ASP A 332 -1.41 -3.17 -31.28
C ASP A 332 -1.52 -3.37 -32.80
N ASN A 333 -1.69 -4.59 -33.30
CA ASN A 333 -1.62 -4.92 -34.74
C ASN A 333 -2.61 -4.14 -35.62
N ASP A 334 -3.75 -3.72 -35.06
CA ASP A 334 -4.78 -2.96 -35.78
C ASP A 334 -4.45 -1.47 -35.92
N ALA A 335 -3.51 -0.94 -35.13
CA ALA A 335 -3.14 0.46 -35.15
C ALA A 335 -2.30 0.82 -36.39
N SER A 336 -2.50 2.02 -36.93
CA SER A 336 -1.57 2.55 -37.93
C SER A 336 -0.19 2.80 -37.32
N MET A 337 0.85 2.92 -38.16
CA MET A 337 2.21 3.23 -37.69
C MET A 337 2.26 4.58 -36.96
N GLU A 338 1.58 5.60 -37.49
CA GLU A 338 1.52 6.95 -36.90
C GLU A 338 0.77 6.95 -35.56
N GLU A 339 -0.39 6.29 -35.51
CA GLU A 339 -1.18 6.17 -34.28
C GLU A 339 -0.40 5.48 -33.15
N PHE A 340 0.23 4.34 -33.44
CA PHE A 340 1.02 3.62 -32.44
C PHE A 340 2.19 4.48 -31.94
N GLN A 341 2.93 5.12 -32.86
CA GLN A 341 4.07 5.97 -32.52
C GLN A 341 3.64 7.15 -31.63
N ASP A 342 2.56 7.84 -31.98
CA ASP A 342 2.07 9.00 -31.25
C ASP A 342 1.56 8.64 -29.85
N GLU A 343 0.81 7.54 -29.73
CA GLU A 343 0.33 7.07 -28.43
C GLU A 343 1.48 6.52 -27.56
N LEU A 344 2.47 5.84 -28.15
CA LEU A 344 3.65 5.39 -27.40
C LEU A 344 4.47 6.59 -26.91
N LEU A 345 4.65 7.62 -27.74
CA LEU A 345 5.32 8.86 -27.34
C LEU A 345 4.61 9.52 -26.15
N LYS A 346 3.28 9.60 -26.16
CA LYS A 346 2.50 10.13 -25.02
C LYS A 346 2.73 9.31 -23.75
N CYS A 347 2.78 7.99 -23.86
CA CYS A 347 3.07 7.11 -22.72
C CYS A 347 4.47 7.36 -22.16
N VAL A 348 5.49 7.44 -23.02
CA VAL A 348 6.88 7.69 -22.60
C VAL A 348 7.01 9.05 -21.92
N VAL A 349 6.46 10.11 -22.52
CA VAL A 349 6.49 11.46 -21.92
C VAL A 349 5.78 11.46 -20.57
N ARG A 350 4.61 10.82 -20.46
CA ARG A 350 3.90 10.73 -19.18
C ARG A 350 4.72 10.02 -18.10
N ILE A 351 5.46 8.97 -18.47
CA ILE A 351 6.35 8.23 -17.56
C ILE A 351 7.56 9.10 -17.17
N GLN A 352 8.14 9.86 -18.10
CA GLN A 352 9.23 10.80 -17.82
C GLN A 352 8.79 11.91 -16.86
N ASP A 353 7.59 12.46 -17.05
CA ASP A 353 7.02 13.45 -16.15
C ASP A 353 6.83 12.90 -14.73
N LYS A 354 6.45 11.62 -14.65
CA LYS A 354 6.21 10.94 -13.38
C LYS A 354 7.50 10.56 -12.65
N TYR A 355 8.47 10.05 -13.39
CA TYR A 355 9.73 9.51 -12.89
C TYR A 355 10.89 10.27 -13.51
N SER A 356 10.95 11.57 -13.23
CA SER A 356 11.94 12.46 -13.83
C SER A 356 13.37 11.98 -13.60
N GLY A 357 14.15 11.93 -14.69
CA GLY A 357 15.56 11.50 -14.67
C GLY A 357 15.78 9.98 -14.70
N VAL A 358 14.73 9.17 -14.60
CA VAL A 358 14.86 7.70 -14.69
C VAL A 358 15.01 7.28 -16.15
N THR A 359 15.95 6.36 -16.43
CA THR A 359 16.12 5.82 -17.78
C THR A 359 15.00 4.85 -18.13
N ILE A 360 14.44 4.98 -19.33
CA ILE A 360 13.39 4.12 -19.87
C ILE A 360 13.98 3.25 -20.99
N PHE A 361 13.95 1.95 -20.82
CA PHE A 361 14.28 0.98 -21.86
C PHE A 361 13.02 0.61 -22.63
N LEU A 362 12.91 1.04 -23.88
CA LEU A 362 11.87 0.58 -24.80
C LEU A 362 12.35 -0.69 -25.50
N MET A 363 11.74 -1.81 -25.11
CA MET A 363 12.11 -3.11 -25.62
C MET A 363 11.26 -3.46 -26.84
N LEU A 364 11.90 -3.98 -27.88
CA LEU A 364 11.18 -4.60 -29.00
C LEU A 364 10.40 -5.82 -28.47
N PRO A 365 9.08 -5.93 -28.70
CA PRO A 365 8.34 -7.13 -28.34
C PRO A 365 8.95 -8.38 -28.97
N PHE A 366 8.92 -9.53 -28.29
CA PHE A 366 9.60 -10.76 -28.76
C PHE A 366 9.06 -11.27 -30.11
N VAL A 367 7.86 -10.86 -30.50
CA VAL A 367 7.27 -11.13 -31.83
C VAL A 367 7.79 -10.21 -32.95
N ASN A 368 8.76 -9.33 -32.65
CA ASN A 368 9.45 -8.45 -33.59
C ASN A 368 8.56 -7.43 -34.33
N VAL A 369 7.50 -6.96 -33.68
CA VAL A 369 6.59 -5.93 -34.22
C VAL A 369 6.97 -4.52 -33.78
N ARG A 370 6.50 -3.51 -34.51
CA ARG A 370 6.61 -2.07 -34.16
C ARG A 370 8.04 -1.52 -34.02
N LYS A 371 9.04 -2.22 -34.58
CA LYS A 371 10.46 -1.87 -34.45
C LYS A 371 10.79 -0.45 -34.93
N ALA A 372 10.21 -0.03 -36.05
CA ALA A 372 10.49 1.28 -36.62
C ALA A 372 9.88 2.41 -35.76
N GLU A 373 8.64 2.22 -35.32
CA GLU A 373 7.90 3.15 -34.49
C GLU A 373 8.56 3.31 -33.11
N ILE A 374 8.95 2.20 -32.47
CA ILE A 374 9.67 2.23 -31.18
C ILE A 374 10.99 2.99 -31.32
N LYS A 375 11.81 2.67 -32.33
CA LYS A 375 13.08 3.40 -32.57
C LYS A 375 12.83 4.90 -32.82
N LYS A 376 11.73 5.25 -33.48
CA LYS A 376 11.38 6.63 -33.74
C LYS A 376 11.03 7.36 -32.43
N VAL A 377 10.25 6.75 -31.54
CA VAL A 377 9.98 7.31 -30.20
C VAL A 377 11.28 7.49 -29.41
N VAL A 378 12.17 6.50 -29.38
CA VAL A 378 13.49 6.63 -28.72
C VAL A 378 14.29 7.82 -29.24
N SER A 379 14.24 8.10 -30.55
CA SER A 379 14.94 9.26 -31.12
C SER A 379 14.31 10.62 -30.78
N MET A 380 13.06 10.62 -30.28
CA MET A 380 12.29 11.83 -29.95
C MET A 380 12.28 12.13 -28.46
N THR A 381 12.76 11.22 -27.61
CA THR A 381 12.72 11.34 -26.15
C THR A 381 14.10 11.23 -25.55
N GLU A 382 14.38 12.03 -24.51
CA GLU A 382 15.63 11.92 -23.75
C GLU A 382 15.63 10.70 -22.83
N ASN A 383 16.78 10.30 -22.28
CA ASN A 383 16.89 9.21 -21.30
C ASN A 383 16.12 7.92 -21.66
N THR A 384 15.98 7.66 -22.95
CA THR A 384 15.25 6.51 -23.49
C THR A 384 16.20 5.67 -24.32
N VAL A 385 16.20 4.36 -24.13
CA VAL A 385 17.13 3.42 -24.77
C VAL A 385 16.35 2.33 -25.47
N PHE A 386 16.66 2.08 -26.73
CA PHE A 386 16.08 0.96 -27.47
C PHE A 386 16.81 -0.35 -27.12
N ILE A 387 16.04 -1.38 -26.76
CA ILE A 387 16.55 -2.76 -26.63
C ILE A 387 16.02 -3.59 -27.80
N ASP A 388 16.96 -4.08 -28.63
CA ASP A 388 16.66 -4.94 -29.76
C ASP A 388 16.64 -6.42 -29.33
N THR A 389 15.48 -7.06 -29.42
CA THR A 389 15.28 -8.45 -28.99
C THR A 389 15.30 -9.45 -30.15
N SER A 390 15.50 -8.99 -31.40
CA SER A 390 15.27 -9.83 -32.59
C SER A 390 16.13 -11.08 -32.65
N GLU A 391 17.34 -11.03 -32.09
CA GLU A 391 18.30 -12.13 -32.11
C GLU A 391 18.31 -12.95 -30.81
N TRP A 392 17.36 -12.71 -29.90
CA TRP A 392 17.36 -13.39 -28.58
C TRP A 392 16.88 -14.83 -28.67
N ASN A 393 16.24 -15.24 -29.76
CA ASN A 393 15.74 -16.60 -29.99
C ASN A 393 14.90 -17.13 -28.81
N VAL A 394 13.95 -16.33 -28.36
CA VAL A 394 13.07 -16.64 -27.23
C VAL A 394 12.12 -17.77 -27.60
N GLN A 395 12.16 -18.87 -26.86
CA GLN A 395 11.25 -20.00 -27.07
C GLN A 395 9.87 -19.68 -26.49
N CYS A 396 8.83 -19.90 -27.29
CA CYS A 396 7.45 -19.64 -26.91
C CYS A 396 6.63 -20.92 -26.85
N ILE A 397 5.65 -20.98 -25.94
CA ILE A 397 4.73 -22.11 -25.81
C ILE A 397 3.66 -22.13 -26.91
N ASP A 398 3.23 -20.96 -27.36
CA ASP A 398 2.14 -20.78 -28.34
C ASP A 398 2.54 -19.86 -29.51
N GLY A 399 3.85 -19.67 -29.69
CA GLY A 399 4.40 -18.76 -30.70
C GLY A 399 4.46 -17.28 -30.28
N ILE A 400 3.85 -16.90 -29.14
CA ILE A 400 3.85 -15.52 -28.63
C ILE A 400 4.40 -15.46 -27.20
N HIS A 401 3.89 -16.29 -26.31
CA HIS A 401 4.24 -16.27 -24.89
C HIS A 401 5.48 -17.13 -24.63
N PRO A 402 6.55 -16.56 -24.04
CA PRO A 402 7.73 -17.33 -23.66
C PRO A 402 7.34 -18.52 -22.77
N ASN A 403 7.99 -19.67 -22.97
CA ASN A 403 7.96 -20.77 -21.99
C ASN A 403 9.06 -20.55 -20.91
N LEU A 404 9.25 -21.49 -20.00
CA LEU A 404 10.30 -21.38 -18.96
C LEU A 404 11.71 -21.14 -19.53
N GLU A 405 12.11 -21.88 -20.57
CA GLU A 405 13.44 -21.74 -21.19
C GLU A 405 13.57 -20.41 -21.94
N GLY A 406 12.53 -20.02 -22.69
CA GLY A 406 12.48 -18.73 -23.36
C GLY A 406 12.53 -17.57 -22.38
N SER A 407 11.81 -17.67 -21.24
CA SER A 407 11.85 -16.67 -20.18
C SER A 407 13.22 -16.56 -19.53
N LYS A 408 13.92 -17.68 -19.33
CA LYS A 408 15.30 -17.68 -18.85
C LYS A 408 16.22 -16.92 -19.81
N VAL A 409 16.20 -17.28 -21.10
CA VAL A 409 17.00 -16.61 -22.13
C VAL A 409 16.67 -15.11 -22.21
N ALA A 410 15.39 -14.77 -22.28
CA ALA A 410 14.95 -13.38 -22.34
C ALA A 410 15.36 -12.58 -21.10
N GLY A 411 15.27 -13.17 -19.92
CA GLY A 411 15.66 -12.54 -18.66
C GLY A 411 17.17 -12.28 -18.57
N GLU A 412 17.99 -13.26 -18.92
CA GLU A 412 19.46 -13.14 -18.93
C GLU A 412 19.93 -12.11 -19.97
N ARG A 413 19.30 -12.07 -21.14
CA ARG A 413 19.60 -11.10 -22.20
C ARG A 413 19.19 -9.68 -21.79
N LEU A 414 18.00 -9.50 -21.22
CA LEU A 414 17.56 -8.21 -20.72
C LEU A 414 18.48 -7.71 -19.59
N ALA A 415 18.83 -8.58 -18.65
CA ALA A 415 19.79 -8.26 -17.60
C ALA A 415 21.13 -7.81 -18.19
N SER A 416 21.63 -8.51 -19.21
CA SER A 416 22.87 -8.15 -19.89
C SER A 416 22.81 -6.76 -20.55
N GLU A 417 21.70 -6.41 -21.19
CA GLU A 417 21.52 -5.09 -21.81
C GLU A 417 21.46 -3.96 -20.78
N VAL A 418 20.70 -4.16 -19.70
CA VAL A 418 20.59 -3.18 -18.60
C VAL A 418 21.94 -3.03 -17.89
N LEU A 419 22.62 -4.15 -17.62
CA LEU A 419 23.96 -4.16 -17.02
C LEU A 419 24.99 -3.47 -17.91
N ARG A 420 24.92 -3.65 -19.23
CA ARG A 420 25.81 -2.98 -20.20
C ARG A 420 25.62 -1.46 -20.18
N TYR A 421 24.40 -0.98 -19.94
CA TYR A 421 24.11 0.44 -19.85
C TYR A 421 24.61 1.07 -18.54
N TYR A 422 24.28 0.47 -17.40
CA TYR A 422 24.59 1.04 -16.09
C TYR A 422 25.96 0.65 -15.50
N GLY A 423 26.47 -0.52 -15.87
CA GLY A 423 27.59 -1.16 -15.20
C GLY A 423 27.20 -1.85 -13.88
N ILE A 424 28.07 -2.73 -13.40
CA ILE A 424 27.79 -3.57 -12.21
C ILE A 424 27.69 -2.76 -10.91
N GLU A 425 28.41 -1.65 -10.80
CA GLU A 425 28.43 -0.81 -9.59
C GLU A 425 27.08 -0.15 -9.31
N PHE A 426 26.20 -0.04 -10.31
CA PHE A 426 24.84 0.45 -10.09
C PHE A 426 23.98 -0.54 -9.27
N PHE A 427 24.27 -1.85 -9.35
CA PHE A 427 23.46 -2.92 -8.77
C PHE A 427 24.02 -3.48 -7.46
N LYS A 428 25.24 -3.11 -7.09
CA LYS A 428 25.84 -3.37 -5.77
C LYS A 428 25.34 -2.36 -4.75
#